data_AF-A0A1R3KGU4-F1
#
_entry.id   AF-A0A1R3KGU4-F1
#
_cell.length_a   1.000
_cell.length_b   1.000
_cell.length_c   1.000
_cell.angle_alpha   90.00
_cell.angle_beta   90.00
_cell.angle_gamma   90.00
#
_symmetry.space_group_name_H-M   'P 1'
#
loop_
_entity.id
_entity.type
_entity.pdbx_description
1 polymer ?
#
loop_
_entity_poly.entity_id
_entity_poly.type
_entity_poly.pdbx_seq_one_letter_code
_entity_poly.pdbx_strand_id
1 'polypeptide(L)'
;MTPSLGQKISLLPSTKLFFELLETQLGITYPTMNMENSPELRRDPTLKLVVGLIIVLSEGYDSNGRSRSELLDRWLHFGQEELPSVPYCKEMVRDRLFLKRLYERGIANKFPPVLALQITEPNSQTIDVVLGATNITIQGANDELVFVRTPPILLGSISAKFHVNRDDNFSTRHNIQLLLPDITHLSLDNFEEIDCQGPCILNPRTRPLPIGILILNARGALNPNFIRRFEESTFQFSPDIVIITETRLSVVDNIPRRGPMIYDSSLMVEPALFFGGVWLLWNSSQFNFQNTRKTKLSFFTEFALLNSQD
;
A
#
# COMPACT_ATOMS: atom_id res chain seq x y z
N MET A 1 31.73 12.74 27.38
CA MET A 1 30.55 13.52 26.94
C MET A 1 30.37 13.27 25.46
N THR A 2 29.34 12.53 25.06
CA THR A 2 28.96 12.45 23.64
C THR A 2 28.52 13.86 23.20
N PRO A 3 29.08 14.41 22.12
CA PRO A 3 28.63 15.71 21.61
C PRO A 3 27.13 15.63 21.33
N SER A 4 26.36 16.60 21.81
CA SER A 4 24.91 16.62 21.63
C SER A 4 24.58 16.61 20.14
N LEU A 5 23.75 15.65 19.71
CA LEU A 5 23.20 15.64 18.35
C LEU A 5 22.41 16.94 18.12
N GLY A 6 22.63 17.58 16.96
CA GLY A 6 21.93 18.82 16.59
C GLY A 6 20.44 18.58 16.34
N GLN A 7 19.62 19.63 16.38
CA GLN A 7 18.19 19.50 16.09
C GLN A 7 17.92 19.10 14.63
N LYS A 8 16.84 18.37 14.36
CA LYS A 8 16.47 17.94 12.99
C LYS A 8 16.32 19.12 12.02
N ILE A 9 15.80 20.24 12.51
CA ILE A 9 15.52 21.45 11.70
C ILE A 9 16.79 21.99 11.06
N SER A 10 17.94 21.91 11.74
CA SER A 10 19.23 22.41 11.24
C SER A 10 19.92 21.47 10.24
N LEU A 11 19.37 20.28 9.99
CA LEU A 11 19.95 19.34 9.01
C LEU A 11 19.68 19.80 7.57
N LEU A 12 20.62 19.49 6.68
CA LEU A 12 20.45 19.69 5.24
C LEU A 12 19.23 18.91 4.71
N PRO A 13 18.49 19.43 3.71
CA PRO A 13 17.33 18.74 3.13
C PRO A 13 17.64 17.31 2.70
N SER A 14 18.75 17.07 1.98
CA SER A 14 19.15 15.73 1.55
C SER A 14 19.44 14.79 2.72
N THR A 15 19.89 15.33 3.85
CA THR A 15 20.15 14.54 5.06
C THR A 15 18.84 14.16 5.74
N LYS A 16 17.88 15.09 5.85
CA LYS A 16 16.55 14.83 6.45
C LYS A 16 15.85 13.63 5.83
N LEU A 17 15.98 13.42 4.51
CA LEU A 17 15.37 12.29 3.81
C LEU A 17 15.83 10.93 4.35
N PHE A 18 17.11 10.78 4.71
CA PHE A 18 17.64 9.53 5.28
C PHE A 18 17.16 9.32 6.70
N PHE A 19 17.12 10.39 7.51
CA PHE A 19 16.57 10.34 8.86
C PHE A 19 15.10 9.94 8.83
N GLU A 20 14.29 10.57 7.98
CA GLU A 20 12.86 10.27 7.87
C GLU A 20 12.61 8.84 7.38
N LEU A 21 13.41 8.35 6.43
CA LEU A 21 13.36 6.95 6.01
C LEU A 21 13.66 6.02 7.19
N LEU A 22 14.74 6.27 7.95
CA LEU A 22 15.14 5.43 9.08
C LEU A 22 14.17 5.51 10.26
N GLU A 23 13.69 6.70 10.62
CA GLU A 23 12.66 6.92 11.63
C GLU A 23 11.40 6.12 11.30
N THR A 24 10.95 6.17 10.04
CA THR A 24 9.79 5.40 9.56
C THR A 24 10.04 3.90 9.66
N GLN A 25 11.17 3.43 9.14
CA GLN A 25 11.45 1.99 9.03
C GLN A 25 11.75 1.33 10.37
N LEU A 26 12.30 2.09 11.32
CA LEU A 26 12.65 1.61 12.66
C LEU A 26 11.59 1.95 13.71
N GLY A 27 10.65 2.86 13.43
CA GLY A 27 9.69 3.34 14.44
C GLY A 27 10.38 4.08 15.58
N ILE A 28 11.36 4.93 15.26
CA ILE A 28 12.14 5.72 16.23
C ILE A 28 12.10 7.20 15.85
N THR A 29 12.58 8.07 16.74
CA THR A 29 12.61 9.52 16.52
C THR A 29 14.00 10.10 16.77
N TYR A 30 14.50 10.86 15.82
CA TYR A 30 15.73 11.65 15.96
C TYR A 30 15.47 12.94 16.74
N PRO A 31 16.38 13.37 17.64
CA PRO A 31 17.62 12.71 18.06
C PRO A 31 17.47 11.86 19.33
N THR A 32 16.25 11.62 19.81
CA THR A 32 16.00 11.13 21.17
C THR A 32 16.04 9.61 21.32
N MET A 33 15.85 8.87 20.24
CA MET A 33 15.85 7.41 20.21
C MET A 33 16.95 6.88 19.29
N ASN A 34 17.43 5.67 19.54
CA ASN A 34 18.42 4.96 18.71
C ASN A 34 17.92 3.56 18.32
N MET A 35 18.77 2.71 17.73
CA MET A 35 18.38 1.37 17.31
C MET A 35 17.88 0.46 18.44
N GLU A 36 18.39 0.61 19.66
CA GLU A 36 17.98 -0.22 20.80
C GLU A 36 16.52 0.05 21.20
N ASN A 37 16.02 1.25 20.89
CA ASN A 37 14.63 1.62 21.15
C ASN A 37 13.66 1.09 20.07
N SER A 38 14.17 0.62 18.92
CA SER A 38 13.33 0.27 17.76
C SER A 38 12.43 -0.95 18.04
N PRO A 39 11.09 -0.80 17.98
CA PRO A 39 10.18 -1.94 18.01
C PRO A 39 10.27 -2.78 16.73
N GLU A 40 10.50 -2.13 15.58
CA GLU A 40 10.59 -2.79 14.28
C GLU A 40 11.83 -3.69 14.20
N LEU A 41 12.99 -3.22 14.67
CA LEU A 41 14.22 -4.03 14.71
C LEU A 41 14.09 -5.24 15.63
N ARG A 42 13.36 -5.12 16.75
CA ARG A 42 13.07 -6.25 17.65
C ARG A 42 12.18 -7.30 16.99
N ARG A 43 11.27 -6.89 16.12
CA ARG A 43 10.39 -7.79 15.35
C ARG A 43 11.14 -8.43 14.19
N ASP A 44 12.04 -7.69 13.55
CA ASP A 44 12.80 -8.13 12.40
C ASP A 44 14.28 -7.72 12.51
N PRO A 45 15.14 -8.61 13.03
CA PRO A 45 16.57 -8.35 13.16
C PRO A 45 17.30 -8.11 11.83
N THR A 46 16.73 -8.54 10.69
CA THR A 46 17.34 -8.30 9.37
C THR A 46 17.36 -6.81 9.01
N LEU A 47 16.53 -6.00 9.66
CA LEU A 47 16.56 -4.54 9.52
C LEU A 47 17.91 -3.93 9.93
N LYS A 48 18.70 -4.60 10.78
CA LYS A 48 20.06 -4.12 11.10
C LYS A 48 20.92 -4.03 9.84
N LEU A 49 20.85 -5.03 8.96
CA LEU A 49 21.59 -5.04 7.70
C LEU A 49 21.07 -3.97 6.74
N VAL A 50 19.74 -3.76 6.70
CA VAL A 50 19.12 -2.69 5.92
C VAL A 50 19.59 -1.32 6.36
N VAL A 51 19.65 -1.07 7.68
CA VAL A 51 20.18 0.18 8.25
C VAL A 51 21.64 0.38 7.86
N GLY A 52 22.47 -0.64 8.02
CA GLY A 52 23.88 -0.59 7.61
C GLY A 52 24.04 -0.24 6.12
N LEU A 53 23.23 -0.84 5.25
CA LEU A 53 23.19 -0.50 3.83
C LEU A 53 22.81 0.97 3.60
N ILE A 54 21.76 1.47 4.27
CA ILE A 54 21.31 2.86 4.11
C ILE A 54 22.40 3.84 4.53
N ILE A 55 23.10 3.58 5.64
CA ILE A 55 24.22 4.40 6.11
C ILE A 55 25.33 4.45 5.06
N VAL A 56 25.77 3.29 4.54
CA VAL A 56 26.82 3.21 3.52
C VAL A 56 26.42 3.88 2.21
N LEU A 57 25.17 3.68 1.75
CA LEU A 57 24.67 4.34 0.55
C LEU A 57 24.53 5.86 0.71
N SER A 58 24.30 6.33 1.93
CA SER A 58 24.20 7.77 2.23
C SER A 58 25.52 8.51 2.00
N GLU A 59 26.66 7.82 2.14
CA GLU A 59 27.99 8.40 1.90
C GLU A 59 28.22 8.76 0.42
N GLY A 60 27.64 7.98 -0.49
CA GLY A 60 27.77 8.19 -1.94
C GLY A 60 26.71 9.11 -2.55
N TYR A 61 25.79 9.67 -1.76
CA TYR A 61 24.60 10.35 -2.30
C TYR A 61 24.87 11.76 -2.83
N ASP A 62 25.65 12.56 -2.10
CA ASP A 62 26.05 13.92 -2.50
C ASP A 62 27.42 14.29 -1.87
N SER A 63 27.87 15.53 -2.08
CA SER A 63 29.16 16.02 -1.55
C SER A 63 29.27 16.02 -0.03
N ASN A 64 28.16 15.91 0.71
CA ASN A 64 28.11 15.87 2.16
C ASN A 64 27.92 14.46 2.71
N GLY A 65 28.06 13.43 1.87
CA GLY A 65 27.74 12.06 2.24
C GLY A 65 28.54 11.53 3.44
N ARG A 66 29.85 11.82 3.54
CA ARG A 66 30.66 11.36 4.69
C ARG A 66 30.14 11.89 6.02
N SER A 67 29.94 13.21 6.11
CA SER A 67 29.39 13.85 7.31
C SER A 67 28.01 13.32 7.68
N ARG A 68 27.18 12.99 6.68
CA ARG A 68 25.87 12.36 6.89
C ARG A 68 25.99 10.95 7.44
N SER A 69 26.83 10.12 6.83
CA SER A 69 27.06 8.74 7.24
C SER A 69 27.55 8.69 8.70
N GLU A 70 28.52 9.54 9.06
CA GLU A 70 29.01 9.68 10.43
C GLU A 70 27.92 10.14 11.42
N LEU A 71 27.04 11.04 10.99
CA LEU A 71 25.93 11.51 11.82
C LEU A 71 24.88 10.41 12.04
N LEU A 72 24.56 9.64 11.00
CA LEU A 72 23.63 8.51 11.08
C LEU A 72 24.18 7.40 11.97
N ASP A 73 25.45 7.02 11.78
CA ASP A 73 26.15 6.04 12.62
C ASP A 73 26.13 6.45 14.10
N ARG A 74 26.48 7.71 14.37
CA ARG A 74 26.48 8.26 15.74
C ARG A 74 25.09 8.34 16.35
N TRP A 75 24.07 8.68 15.58
CA TRP A 75 22.69 8.71 16.08
C TRP A 75 22.18 7.32 16.43
N LEU A 76 22.41 6.36 15.54
CA LEU A 76 21.88 5.02 15.65
C LEU A 76 22.67 4.13 16.61
N HIS A 77 23.85 4.57 17.04
CA HIS A 77 24.84 3.74 17.75
C HIS A 77 25.12 2.45 16.98
N PHE A 78 25.29 2.55 15.65
CA PHE A 78 25.50 1.38 14.80
C PHE A 78 26.90 0.80 15.01
N GLY A 79 27.93 1.67 15.00
CA GLY A 79 29.33 1.30 15.19
C GLY A 79 30.02 1.08 13.86
N GLN A 80 31.11 1.82 13.62
CA GLN A 80 31.84 1.78 12.35
C GLN A 80 32.36 0.38 11.98
N GLU A 81 32.71 -0.45 12.97
CA GLU A 81 33.19 -1.82 12.74
C GLU A 81 32.08 -2.78 12.29
N GLU A 82 30.81 -2.46 12.59
CA GLU A 82 29.67 -3.26 12.19
C GLU A 82 29.15 -2.89 10.79
N LEU A 83 29.58 -1.75 10.23
CA LEU A 83 29.10 -1.30 8.94
C LEU A 83 29.54 -2.26 7.82
N PRO A 84 28.61 -2.66 6.93
CA PRO A 84 28.94 -3.54 5.83
C PRO A 84 29.90 -2.85 4.86
N SER A 85 30.94 -3.57 4.41
CA SER A 85 31.83 -3.03 3.37
C SER A 85 31.07 -2.81 2.06
N VAL A 86 31.53 -1.89 1.21
CA VAL A 86 30.91 -1.63 -0.11
C VAL A 86 30.81 -2.90 -0.98
N PRO A 87 31.83 -3.78 -1.07
CA PRO A 87 31.71 -5.05 -1.76
C PRO A 87 30.63 -5.95 -1.16
N TYR A 88 30.53 -6.01 0.18
CA TYR A 88 29.50 -6.81 0.85
C TYR A 88 28.09 -6.25 0.58
N CYS A 89 27.91 -4.92 0.57
CA CYS A 89 26.66 -4.29 0.18
C CYS A 89 26.21 -4.70 -1.24
N LYS A 90 27.16 -4.87 -2.18
CA LYS A 90 26.85 -5.35 -3.54
C LYS A 90 26.35 -6.79 -3.54
N GLU A 91 26.91 -7.65 -2.69
CA GLU A 91 26.39 -9.02 -2.54
C GLU A 91 25.03 -9.05 -1.85
N MET A 92 24.80 -8.19 -0.86
CA MET A 92 23.49 -8.05 -0.19
C MET A 92 22.39 -7.71 -1.19
N VAL A 93 22.61 -6.76 -2.11
CA VAL A 93 21.60 -6.40 -3.13
C VAL A 93 21.50 -7.41 -4.28
N ARG A 94 22.31 -8.48 -4.28
CA ARG A 94 22.10 -9.66 -5.14
C ARG A 94 21.31 -10.75 -4.42
N ASP A 95 21.31 -10.75 -3.09
CA ASP A 95 20.52 -11.67 -2.31
C ASP A 95 19.01 -11.39 -2.50
N ARG A 96 18.29 -12.42 -2.92
CA ARG A 96 16.87 -12.30 -3.28
C ARG A 96 15.99 -12.02 -2.06
N LEU A 97 16.32 -12.58 -0.90
CA LEU A 97 15.53 -12.40 0.33
C LEU A 97 15.74 -10.98 0.89
N PHE A 98 16.97 -10.49 0.83
CA PHE A 98 17.29 -9.13 1.21
C PHE A 98 16.60 -8.10 0.30
N LEU A 99 16.67 -8.28 -1.03
CA LEU A 99 15.92 -7.46 -1.98
C LEU A 99 14.42 -7.48 -1.70
N LYS A 100 13.84 -8.67 -1.51
CA LYS A 100 12.43 -8.85 -1.17
C LYS A 100 12.04 -7.96 0.02
N ARG A 101 12.86 -7.97 1.07
CA ARG A 101 12.64 -7.14 2.26
C ARG A 101 12.68 -5.64 1.99
N LEU A 102 13.63 -5.18 1.16
CA LEU A 102 13.69 -3.77 0.76
C LEU A 102 12.42 -3.33 0.03
N TYR A 103 11.89 -4.15 -0.88
CA TYR A 103 10.70 -3.80 -1.65
C TYR A 103 9.40 -3.93 -0.85
N GLU A 104 9.26 -4.98 -0.03
CA GLU A 104 8.09 -5.18 0.83
C GLU A 104 7.88 -4.07 1.85
N ARG A 105 8.98 -3.48 2.34
CA ARG A 105 8.95 -2.33 3.26
C ARG A 105 8.98 -0.98 2.55
N GLY A 106 8.99 -0.97 1.22
CA GLY A 106 9.00 0.25 0.42
C GLY A 106 10.27 1.08 0.53
N ILE A 107 11.39 0.47 0.92
CA ILE A 107 12.70 1.11 1.01
C ILE A 107 13.31 1.29 -0.37
N ALA A 108 12.97 0.42 -1.33
CA ALA A 108 13.39 0.53 -2.73
C ALA A 108 12.19 0.62 -3.68
N ASN A 109 12.30 1.33 -4.81
CA ASN A 109 11.19 1.54 -5.75
C ASN A 109 11.45 1.16 -7.22
N LYS A 110 12.70 0.94 -7.62
CA LYS A 110 13.12 0.63 -9.01
C LYS A 110 14.08 -0.54 -9.01
N PHE A 111 14.32 -1.16 -10.17
CA PHE A 111 15.41 -2.11 -10.37
C PHE A 111 16.42 -1.61 -11.42
N PRO A 112 17.73 -1.55 -11.12
CA PRO A 112 18.40 -1.86 -9.83
C PRO A 112 17.84 -1.06 -8.64
N PRO A 113 17.93 -1.59 -7.39
CA PRO A 113 17.30 -0.97 -6.22
C PRO A 113 17.80 0.46 -5.99
N VAL A 114 16.86 1.40 -5.96
CA VAL A 114 17.09 2.81 -5.60
C VAL A 114 16.33 3.12 -4.33
N LEU A 115 16.98 3.75 -3.35
CA LEU A 115 16.34 4.13 -2.09
C LEU A 115 15.16 5.09 -2.35
N ALA A 116 14.00 4.74 -1.80
CA ALA A 116 12.77 5.50 -1.85
C ALA A 116 12.81 6.63 -0.80
N LEU A 117 13.69 7.60 -1.00
CA LEU A 117 13.88 8.74 -0.10
C LEU A 117 12.72 9.76 -0.11
N GLN A 118 11.76 9.61 -1.02
CA GLN A 118 10.60 10.49 -1.12
C GLN A 118 9.52 10.04 -0.14
N ILE A 119 9.44 10.77 0.98
CA ILE A 119 8.30 10.79 1.89
C ILE A 119 7.53 12.07 1.55
N THR A 120 6.64 11.98 0.58
CA THR A 120 5.72 13.06 0.24
C THR A 120 4.40 12.82 0.93
N GLU A 121 3.69 13.88 1.30
CA GLU A 121 2.27 13.77 1.63
C GLU A 121 1.55 13.07 0.47
N PRO A 122 0.65 12.13 0.74
CA PRO A 122 -0.02 11.38 -0.31
C PRO A 122 -0.81 12.36 -1.18
N ASN A 123 -0.68 12.22 -2.49
CA ASN A 123 -1.58 12.92 -3.41
C ASN A 123 -2.98 12.32 -3.21
N SER A 124 -3.82 13.05 -2.50
CA SER A 124 -5.17 12.63 -2.15
C SER A 124 -6.17 13.22 -3.13
N GLN A 125 -7.01 12.36 -3.69
CA GLN A 125 -8.06 12.76 -4.62
C GLN A 125 -9.38 12.12 -4.20
N THR A 126 -10.47 12.88 -4.29
CA THR A 126 -11.82 12.32 -4.25
C THR A 126 -12.42 12.36 -5.64
N ILE A 127 -13.02 11.24 -6.08
CA ILE A 127 -13.66 11.11 -7.40
C ILE A 127 -15.11 10.72 -7.18
N ASP A 128 -16.03 11.55 -7.63
CA ASP A 128 -17.44 11.20 -7.76
C ASP A 128 -17.64 10.55 -9.12
N VAL A 129 -18.02 9.28 -9.13
CA VAL A 129 -18.19 8.49 -10.35
C VAL A 129 -19.56 8.76 -10.97
N VAL A 130 -19.59 8.85 -12.29
CA VAL A 130 -20.84 8.81 -13.06
C VAL A 130 -21.07 7.38 -13.58
N LEU A 131 -22.32 7.05 -13.92
CA LEU A 131 -22.67 5.75 -14.49
C LEU A 131 -21.80 5.43 -15.73
N GLY A 132 -21.49 4.15 -15.94
CA GLY A 132 -20.56 3.71 -16.97
C GLY A 132 -19.16 3.40 -16.45
N ALA A 133 -18.16 3.56 -17.31
CA ALA A 133 -16.79 3.14 -17.05
C ALA A 133 -15.93 4.30 -16.51
N THR A 134 -15.39 4.13 -15.30
CA THR A 134 -14.36 5.02 -14.73
C THR A 134 -13.03 4.30 -14.69
N ASN A 135 -11.99 4.95 -15.23
CA ASN A 135 -10.62 4.42 -15.21
C ASN A 135 -9.77 5.27 -14.26
N ILE A 136 -9.08 4.62 -13.34
CA ILE A 136 -8.18 5.22 -12.37
C ILE A 136 -6.80 4.61 -12.60
N THR A 137 -5.79 5.47 -12.78
CA THR A 137 -4.41 5.03 -13.01
C THR A 137 -3.56 5.44 -11.82
N ILE A 138 -2.87 4.47 -11.22
CA ILE A 138 -1.95 4.68 -10.10
C ILE A 138 -0.53 4.36 -10.54
N GLN A 139 0.39 5.31 -10.37
CA GLN A 139 1.82 5.05 -10.63
C GLN A 139 2.46 4.42 -9.40
N GLY A 140 3.14 3.29 -9.56
CA GLY A 140 3.65 2.55 -8.42
C GLY A 140 4.75 3.25 -7.62
N ALA A 141 5.44 4.22 -8.22
CA ALA A 141 6.44 5.03 -7.52
C ALA A 141 5.83 6.15 -6.66
N ASN A 142 4.59 6.56 -6.94
CA ASN A 142 3.94 7.69 -6.30
C ASN A 142 3.19 7.28 -5.04
N ASP A 143 3.14 8.15 -4.05
CA ASP A 143 2.23 7.96 -2.91
C ASP A 143 0.87 8.57 -3.25
N GLU A 144 -0.07 7.71 -3.65
CA GLU A 144 -1.40 8.12 -4.12
C GLU A 144 -2.49 7.48 -3.26
N LEU A 145 -3.52 8.29 -2.98
CA LEU A 145 -4.74 7.91 -2.28
C LEU A 145 -5.92 8.45 -3.08
N VAL A 146 -6.82 7.57 -3.49
CA VAL A 146 -8.03 7.96 -4.22
C VAL A 146 -9.24 7.42 -3.48
N PHE A 147 -10.11 8.31 -3.03
CA PHE A 147 -11.42 7.94 -2.50
C PHE A 147 -12.48 8.13 -3.58
N VAL A 148 -13.21 7.07 -3.88
CA VAL A 148 -14.20 7.04 -4.95
C VAL A 148 -15.58 6.94 -4.35
N ARG A 149 -16.50 7.80 -4.77
CA ARG A 149 -17.92 7.73 -4.40
C ARG A 149 -18.75 7.35 -5.62
N THR A 150 -19.55 6.30 -5.48
CA THR A 150 -20.51 5.92 -6.52
C THR A 150 -21.85 6.63 -6.30
N PRO A 151 -22.69 6.77 -7.34
CA PRO A 151 -24.11 6.99 -7.13
C PRO A 151 -24.73 5.77 -6.42
N PRO A 152 -25.99 5.86 -5.95
CA PRO A 152 -26.72 4.72 -5.44
C PRO A 152 -26.79 3.58 -6.47
N ILE A 153 -26.18 2.44 -6.16
CA ILE A 153 -26.14 1.26 -7.05
C ILE A 153 -26.41 -0.01 -6.25
N LEU A 154 -26.83 -1.07 -6.96
CA LEU A 154 -27.00 -2.41 -6.39
C LEU A 154 -25.87 -3.36 -6.79
N LEU A 155 -25.29 -3.13 -7.97
CA LEU A 155 -24.26 -3.98 -8.53
C LEU A 155 -23.28 -3.16 -9.35
N GLY A 156 -22.09 -3.69 -9.53
CA GLY A 156 -21.06 -3.12 -10.38
C GLY A 156 -19.98 -4.15 -10.66
N SER A 157 -18.97 -3.75 -11.42
CA SER A 157 -17.75 -4.56 -11.55
C SER A 157 -16.50 -3.75 -11.34
N ILE A 158 -15.49 -4.43 -10.80
CA ILE A 158 -14.16 -3.90 -10.52
C ILE A 158 -13.18 -4.77 -11.28
N SER A 159 -12.28 -4.12 -12.01
CA SER A 159 -11.07 -4.76 -12.49
C SER A 159 -9.86 -3.96 -12.07
N ALA A 160 -8.77 -4.67 -11.76
CA ALA A 160 -7.48 -4.06 -11.57
C ALA A 160 -6.45 -4.87 -12.34
N LYS A 161 -5.56 -4.17 -13.05
CA LYS A 161 -4.42 -4.75 -13.75
C LYS A 161 -3.19 -3.91 -13.51
N PHE A 162 -2.03 -4.54 -13.42
CA PHE A 162 -0.78 -3.81 -13.37
C PHE A 162 0.20 -4.25 -14.44
N HIS A 163 1.04 -3.30 -14.85
CA HIS A 163 2.09 -3.49 -15.84
C HIS A 163 3.43 -3.13 -15.21
N VAL A 164 4.46 -3.94 -15.50
CA VAL A 164 5.84 -3.67 -15.12
C VAL A 164 6.61 -3.29 -16.38
N ASN A 165 7.08 -2.05 -16.44
CA ASN A 165 7.85 -1.52 -17.56
C ASN A 165 9.34 -1.78 -17.35
N ARG A 166 9.90 -2.75 -18.05
CA ARG A 166 11.32 -3.11 -17.94
C ARG A 166 12.26 -2.05 -18.48
N ASP A 167 11.79 -1.25 -19.45
CA ASP A 167 12.61 -0.22 -20.11
C ASP A 167 12.73 1.04 -19.25
N ASP A 168 11.83 1.21 -18.28
CA ASP A 168 11.83 2.31 -17.31
C ASP A 168 12.17 1.79 -15.90
N ASN A 169 13.30 1.10 -15.77
CA ASN A 169 13.83 0.60 -14.49
C ASN A 169 12.79 -0.18 -13.65
N PHE A 170 11.98 -0.99 -14.33
CA PHE A 170 10.91 -1.79 -13.73
C PHE A 170 9.84 -0.95 -13.03
N SER A 171 9.56 0.26 -13.55
CA SER A 171 8.45 1.08 -13.08
C SER A 171 7.12 0.36 -13.28
N THR A 172 6.17 0.63 -12.39
CA THR A 172 4.87 -0.04 -12.40
C THR A 172 3.73 0.94 -12.56
N ARG A 173 2.70 0.49 -13.29
CA ARG A 173 1.46 1.23 -13.46
C ARG A 173 0.28 0.31 -13.21
N HIS A 174 -0.61 0.74 -12.34
CA HIS A 174 -1.86 0.06 -12.03
C HIS A 174 -2.99 0.80 -12.73
N ASN A 175 -3.85 0.05 -13.42
CA ASN A 175 -5.08 0.56 -14.00
C ASN A 175 -6.24 -0.16 -13.31
N ILE A 176 -7.05 0.61 -12.61
CA ILE A 176 -8.28 0.16 -11.97
C ILE A 176 -9.44 0.69 -12.79
N GLN A 177 -10.38 -0.19 -13.13
CA GLN A 177 -11.58 0.17 -13.86
C GLN A 177 -12.79 -0.22 -13.03
N LEU A 178 -13.68 0.75 -12.84
CA LEU A 178 -14.99 0.58 -12.24
C LEU A 178 -16.01 0.68 -13.35
N LEU A 179 -16.89 -0.31 -13.48
CA LEU A 179 -18.00 -0.27 -14.42
C LEU A 179 -19.30 -0.33 -13.62
N LEU A 180 -20.04 0.78 -13.64
CA LEU A 180 -21.32 0.90 -12.99
C LEU A 180 -22.43 0.79 -14.04
N PRO A 181 -23.41 -0.11 -13.88
CA PRO A 181 -24.49 -0.27 -14.84
C PRO A 181 -25.37 0.97 -14.84
N ASP A 182 -25.84 1.37 -16.03
CA ASP A 182 -26.87 2.38 -16.11
C ASP A 182 -28.23 1.77 -15.70
N ILE A 183 -28.67 2.11 -14.50
CA ILE A 183 -29.93 1.65 -13.91
C ILE A 183 -31.14 2.40 -14.48
N THR A 184 -30.96 3.46 -15.28
CA THR A 184 -32.11 4.19 -15.87
C THR A 184 -32.93 3.36 -16.86
N HIS A 185 -32.38 2.26 -17.37
CA HIS A 185 -33.06 1.34 -18.28
C HIS A 185 -33.46 0.00 -17.66
N LEU A 186 -33.08 -0.26 -16.40
CA LEU A 186 -33.64 -1.37 -15.65
C LEU A 186 -35.03 -0.92 -15.17
N SER A 187 -36.01 -1.05 -16.08
CA SER A 187 -37.40 -0.81 -15.74
C SER A 187 -37.74 -1.59 -14.47
N LEU A 188 -38.11 -0.86 -13.42
CA LEU A 188 -38.66 -1.42 -12.18
C LEU A 188 -39.94 -2.25 -12.45
N ASP A 189 -40.50 -2.18 -13.67
CA ASP A 189 -41.75 -2.80 -14.05
C ASP A 189 -41.63 -4.31 -14.32
N ASN A 190 -40.42 -4.87 -14.48
CA ASN A 190 -40.24 -6.32 -14.68
C ASN A 190 -40.21 -7.14 -13.37
N PHE A 191 -40.52 -6.51 -12.23
CA PHE A 191 -40.76 -7.21 -10.96
C PHE A 191 -42.22 -7.12 -10.50
N GLU A 192 -43.13 -6.59 -11.32
CA GLU A 192 -44.56 -6.77 -11.12
C GLU A 192 -45.01 -8.07 -11.81
N GLU A 193 -45.76 -8.88 -11.08
CA GLU A 193 -46.41 -10.13 -11.50
C GLU A 193 -45.53 -11.38 -11.68
N ILE A 194 -44.90 -11.82 -10.58
CA ILE A 194 -45.13 -13.21 -10.20
C ILE A 194 -46.30 -13.19 -9.22
N ASP A 195 -47.41 -13.75 -9.69
CA ASP A 195 -48.73 -13.84 -9.06
C ASP A 195 -48.67 -14.65 -7.75
N CYS A 196 -48.06 -14.07 -6.71
CA CYS A 196 -48.12 -14.57 -5.35
C CYS A 196 -49.37 -13.98 -4.70
N GLN A 197 -50.50 -14.69 -4.77
CA GLN A 197 -51.69 -14.42 -3.95
C GLN A 197 -51.43 -14.76 -2.48
N GLY A 198 -50.48 -14.07 -1.85
CA GLY A 198 -50.16 -14.18 -0.43
C GLY A 198 -49.27 -13.02 0.03
N PRO A 199 -49.35 -12.59 1.30
CA PRO A 199 -48.55 -11.47 1.79
C PRO A 199 -47.08 -11.90 1.91
N CYS A 200 -46.30 -11.71 0.85
CA CYS A 200 -44.86 -11.95 0.86
C CYS A 200 -44.15 -10.84 1.65
N ILE A 201 -44.12 -10.98 2.98
CA ILE A 201 -43.40 -10.10 3.93
C ILE A 201 -41.89 -10.41 3.96
N LEU A 202 -41.40 -11.41 3.21
CA LEU A 202 -40.13 -12.09 3.54
C LEU A 202 -38.88 -11.74 2.71
N ASN A 203 -38.90 -10.74 1.81
CA ASN A 203 -37.65 -10.26 1.22
C ASN A 203 -37.64 -8.73 1.15
N PRO A 204 -36.99 -8.02 2.10
CA PRO A 204 -36.77 -6.59 1.93
C PRO A 204 -36.00 -6.39 0.62
N ARG A 205 -36.56 -5.58 -0.29
CA ARG A 205 -35.89 -5.22 -1.55
C ARG A 205 -34.59 -4.51 -1.19
N THR A 206 -33.46 -5.01 -1.68
CA THR A 206 -32.17 -4.32 -1.54
C THR A 206 -32.31 -2.93 -2.13
N ARG A 207 -32.06 -1.91 -1.32
CA ARG A 207 -32.11 -0.52 -1.77
C ARG A 207 -30.74 -0.16 -2.39
N PRO A 208 -30.69 0.51 -3.55
CA PRO A 208 -29.43 1.04 -4.06
C PRO A 208 -28.81 1.99 -3.03
N LEU A 209 -27.53 1.82 -2.74
CA LEU A 209 -26.78 2.68 -1.81
C LEU A 209 -25.53 3.23 -2.50
N PRO A 210 -25.11 4.47 -2.18
CA PRO A 210 -23.79 4.94 -2.54
C PRO A 210 -22.73 4.03 -1.91
N ILE A 211 -21.68 3.72 -2.67
CA ILE A 211 -20.57 2.89 -2.22
C ILE A 211 -19.31 3.74 -2.21
N GLY A 212 -18.60 3.72 -1.09
CA GLY A 212 -17.28 4.31 -0.92
C GLY A 212 -16.18 3.29 -1.22
N ILE A 213 -15.34 3.58 -2.21
CA ILE A 213 -14.20 2.73 -2.57
C ILE A 213 -12.90 3.50 -2.29
N LEU A 214 -12.06 3.00 -1.40
CA LEU A 214 -10.75 3.59 -1.12
C LEU A 214 -9.66 2.86 -1.91
N ILE A 215 -8.81 3.60 -2.61
CA ILE A 215 -7.69 3.08 -3.37
C ILE A 215 -6.40 3.65 -2.78
N LEU A 216 -5.47 2.79 -2.38
CA LEU A 216 -4.21 3.16 -1.74
C LEU A 216 -3.03 2.51 -2.45
N ASN A 217 -2.02 3.30 -2.79
CA ASN A 217 -0.72 2.75 -3.19
C ASN A 217 0.12 2.43 -1.94
N ALA A 218 0.37 1.15 -1.64
CA ALA A 218 1.15 0.76 -0.48
C ALA A 218 2.65 1.02 -0.61
N ARG A 219 3.18 1.00 -1.83
CA ARG A 219 4.62 1.01 -2.12
C ARG A 219 5.40 -0.05 -1.31
N GLY A 220 4.76 -1.16 -0.96
CA GLY A 220 5.24 -2.14 0.01
C GLY A 220 4.31 -2.25 1.21
N ALA A 221 3.56 -3.36 1.29
CA ALA A 221 2.54 -3.56 2.33
C ALA A 221 3.10 -3.69 3.76
N LEU A 222 4.41 -3.93 3.92
CA LEU A 222 5.09 -3.95 5.22
C LEU A 222 5.74 -2.62 5.59
N ASN A 223 5.51 -1.56 4.81
CA ASN A 223 5.96 -0.21 5.14
C ASN A 223 5.17 0.33 6.35
N PRO A 224 5.80 0.67 7.49
CA PRO A 224 5.09 1.18 8.67
C PRO A 224 4.25 2.42 8.39
N ASN A 225 4.70 3.32 7.50
CA ASN A 225 3.93 4.51 7.14
C ASN A 225 2.66 4.14 6.36
N PHE A 226 2.72 3.12 5.50
CA PHE A 226 1.51 2.63 4.81
C PHE A 226 0.51 2.05 5.80
N ILE A 227 0.96 1.24 6.78
CA ILE A 227 0.08 0.63 7.79
C ILE A 227 -0.66 1.72 8.56
N ARG A 228 0.06 2.73 9.07
CA ARG A 228 -0.56 3.87 9.76
C ARG A 228 -1.56 4.62 8.87
N ARG A 229 -1.16 4.94 7.64
CA ARG A 229 -2.02 5.67 6.69
C ARG A 229 -3.26 4.86 6.31
N PHE A 230 -3.14 3.54 6.17
CA PHE A 230 -4.28 2.67 5.92
C PHE A 230 -5.29 2.76 7.07
N GLU A 231 -4.83 2.71 8.32
CA GLU A 231 -5.69 2.88 9.51
C GLU A 231 -6.34 4.26 9.54
N GLU A 232 -5.56 5.34 9.37
CA GLU A 232 -6.06 6.72 9.35
C GLU A 232 -7.10 6.93 8.23
N SER A 233 -6.83 6.43 7.02
CA SER A 233 -7.70 6.61 5.86
C SER A 233 -8.98 5.78 5.97
N THR A 234 -8.89 4.54 6.45
CA THR A 234 -10.06 3.69 6.68
C THR A 234 -10.95 4.26 7.78
N PHE A 235 -10.37 4.83 8.84
CA PHE A 235 -11.11 5.57 9.84
C PHE A 235 -11.78 6.84 9.28
N GLN A 236 -11.02 7.66 8.54
CA GLN A 236 -11.50 8.93 7.99
C GLN A 236 -12.62 8.76 6.97
N PHE A 237 -12.46 7.81 6.04
CA PHE A 237 -13.39 7.65 4.91
C PHE A 237 -14.46 6.58 5.14
N SER A 238 -14.25 5.67 6.11
CA SER A 238 -15.10 4.50 6.36
C SER A 238 -15.52 3.77 5.06
N PRO A 239 -14.56 3.35 4.21
CA PRO A 239 -14.88 2.81 2.90
C PRO A 239 -15.48 1.40 2.98
N ASP A 240 -16.42 1.12 2.09
CA ASP A 240 -17.07 -0.18 1.92
C ASP A 240 -16.14 -1.22 1.28
N ILE A 241 -15.35 -0.76 0.30
CA ILE A 241 -14.40 -1.58 -0.46
C ILE A 241 -13.05 -0.87 -0.45
N VAL A 242 -11.96 -1.64 -0.31
CA VAL A 242 -10.60 -1.10 -0.39
C VAL A 242 -9.78 -1.83 -1.45
N ILE A 243 -9.07 -1.07 -2.28
CA ILE A 243 -8.11 -1.57 -3.27
C ILE A 243 -6.72 -1.08 -2.86
N ILE A 244 -5.78 -2.00 -2.66
CA ILE A 244 -4.40 -1.68 -2.34
C ILE A 244 -3.52 -2.09 -3.50
N THR A 245 -2.74 -1.16 -4.05
CA THR A 245 -1.78 -1.40 -5.15
C THR A 245 -0.34 -1.40 -4.62
N GLU A 246 0.61 -1.90 -5.41
CA GLU A 246 2.02 -2.06 -5.01
C GLU A 246 2.17 -2.74 -3.65
N THR A 247 1.43 -3.83 -3.44
CA THR A 247 1.52 -4.56 -2.18
C THR A 247 2.90 -5.19 -2.00
N ARG A 248 3.53 -5.63 -3.10
CA ARG A 248 4.88 -6.21 -3.15
C ARG A 248 5.11 -7.40 -2.22
N LEU A 249 4.02 -7.95 -1.67
CA LEU A 249 4.01 -9.06 -0.74
C LEU A 249 3.39 -10.27 -1.44
N SER A 250 4.13 -11.39 -1.47
CA SER A 250 3.61 -12.68 -1.97
C SER A 250 2.89 -13.41 -0.84
N VAL A 251 1.86 -14.19 -1.20
CA VAL A 251 0.99 -14.92 -0.26
C VAL A 251 1.76 -15.98 0.53
N VAL A 252 2.91 -16.43 0.03
CA VAL A 252 3.78 -17.42 0.68
C VAL A 252 4.42 -16.86 1.96
N ASP A 253 4.56 -15.55 2.06
CA ASP A 253 5.06 -14.91 3.27
C ASP A 253 3.87 -14.49 4.10
N ASN A 254 3.63 -15.26 5.17
CA ASN A 254 2.58 -15.06 6.16
C ASN A 254 2.19 -13.58 6.27
N ILE A 255 1.02 -13.25 5.70
CA ILE A 255 0.29 -12.01 5.97
C ILE A 255 0.44 -11.80 7.48
N PRO A 256 1.04 -10.67 7.95
CA PRO A 256 1.11 -10.39 9.37
C PRO A 256 -0.30 -10.63 9.89
N ARG A 257 -0.44 -11.66 10.74
CA ARG A 257 -1.71 -12.18 11.27
C ARG A 257 -2.67 -11.03 11.31
N ARG A 258 -3.65 -11.04 10.39
CA ARG A 258 -4.63 -9.97 10.19
C ARG A 258 -4.84 -9.34 11.55
N GLY A 259 -4.38 -8.10 11.74
CA GLY A 259 -4.84 -7.31 12.88
C GLY A 259 -6.36 -7.23 12.80
N PRO A 260 -7.02 -6.45 13.65
CA PRO A 260 -8.44 -6.16 13.45
C PRO A 260 -8.63 -5.28 12.19
N MET A 261 -8.29 -5.80 11.00
CA MET A 261 -8.72 -5.26 9.72
C MET A 261 -10.23 -5.46 9.70
N ILE A 262 -10.93 -4.36 9.45
CA ILE A 262 -12.39 -4.24 9.43
C ILE A 262 -13.01 -5.10 8.31
N TYR A 263 -12.18 -5.64 7.41
CA TYR A 263 -12.56 -6.45 6.25
C TYR A 263 -12.26 -7.92 6.50
N ASP A 264 -13.28 -8.78 6.35
CA ASP A 264 -13.17 -10.22 6.56
C ASP A 264 -12.72 -10.98 5.29
N SER A 265 -12.88 -10.35 4.13
CA SER A 265 -12.74 -10.97 2.82
C SER A 265 -11.76 -10.24 1.92
N SER A 266 -11.12 -11.00 1.04
CA SER A 266 -10.07 -10.46 0.18
C SER A 266 -9.86 -11.22 -1.11
N LEU A 267 -9.47 -10.52 -2.17
CA LEU A 267 -8.97 -11.05 -3.43
C LEU A 267 -7.58 -10.46 -3.69
N MET A 268 -6.60 -11.31 -3.97
CA MET A 268 -5.20 -10.89 -4.10
C MET A 268 -4.63 -11.28 -5.46
N VAL A 269 -3.88 -10.38 -6.07
CA VAL A 269 -2.98 -10.63 -7.20
C VAL A 269 -1.56 -10.41 -6.70
N GLU A 270 -0.70 -11.41 -6.87
CA GLU A 270 0.67 -11.37 -6.38
C GLU A 270 1.54 -10.40 -7.20
N PRO A 271 2.61 -9.84 -6.60
CA PRO A 271 3.58 -9.06 -7.35
C PRO A 271 4.32 -9.92 -8.39
N ALA A 272 4.73 -9.27 -9.47
CA ALA A 272 5.68 -9.85 -10.42
C ALA A 272 7.11 -9.59 -9.91
N LEU A 273 7.77 -10.64 -9.41
CA LEU A 273 9.03 -10.54 -8.68
C LEU A 273 8.87 -9.69 -7.40
N PHE A 274 9.26 -8.42 -7.45
CA PHE A 274 9.18 -7.46 -6.34
C PHE A 274 8.21 -6.30 -6.63
N PHE A 275 7.54 -6.32 -7.78
CA PHE A 275 6.85 -5.17 -8.35
C PHE A 275 5.36 -5.42 -8.51
N GLY A 276 4.55 -4.41 -8.21
CA GLY A 276 3.09 -4.50 -8.31
C GLY A 276 2.46 -5.31 -7.18
N GLY A 277 1.50 -6.14 -7.54
CA GLY A 277 0.59 -6.78 -6.60
C GLY A 277 -0.59 -5.87 -6.28
N VAL A 278 -1.76 -6.49 -6.12
CA VAL A 278 -3.02 -5.79 -5.84
C VAL A 278 -3.84 -6.60 -4.84
N TRP A 279 -4.37 -5.94 -3.81
CA TRP A 279 -5.38 -6.52 -2.93
C TRP A 279 -6.71 -5.79 -3.09
N LEU A 280 -7.79 -6.53 -3.05
CA LEU A 280 -9.15 -6.04 -2.94
C LEU A 280 -9.71 -6.58 -1.62
N LEU A 281 -10.22 -5.71 -0.76
CA LEU A 281 -10.73 -6.00 0.57
C LEU A 281 -12.17 -5.51 0.71
N TRP A 282 -13.03 -6.29 1.36
CA TRP A 282 -14.44 -5.94 1.61
C TRP A 282 -14.98 -6.73 2.81
N ASN A 283 -16.19 -6.36 3.25
CA ASN A 283 -16.95 -7.13 4.23
C ASN A 283 -17.97 -8.03 3.53
N SER A 284 -17.85 -9.35 3.70
CA SER A 284 -18.72 -10.35 3.08
C SER A 284 -20.17 -10.28 3.55
N SER A 285 -20.44 -9.65 4.70
CA SER A 285 -21.81 -9.41 5.16
C SER A 285 -22.51 -8.30 4.38
N GLN A 286 -21.75 -7.43 3.70
CA GLN A 286 -22.28 -6.28 2.96
C GLN A 286 -22.20 -6.47 1.44
N PHE A 287 -21.19 -7.19 0.95
CA PHE A 287 -20.96 -7.38 -0.49
C PHE A 287 -20.74 -8.84 -0.84
N ASN A 288 -21.42 -9.27 -1.90
CA ASN A 288 -21.12 -10.53 -2.56
C ASN A 288 -20.31 -10.27 -3.83
N PHE A 289 -19.11 -10.85 -3.90
CA PHE A 289 -18.23 -10.79 -5.08
C PHE A 289 -18.29 -12.11 -5.84
N GLN A 290 -18.61 -12.04 -7.13
CA GLN A 290 -18.84 -13.20 -7.99
C GLN A 290 -18.16 -13.06 -9.36
N ASN A 291 -18.23 -14.13 -10.16
CA ASN A 291 -17.70 -14.18 -11.52
C ASN A 291 -16.22 -13.75 -11.64
N THR A 292 -15.44 -14.02 -10.59
CA THR A 292 -14.05 -13.58 -10.48
C THR A 292 -13.17 -14.28 -11.50
N ARG A 293 -12.54 -13.49 -12.37
CA ARG A 293 -11.50 -13.92 -13.30
C ARG A 293 -10.17 -13.34 -12.84
N LYS A 294 -9.19 -14.20 -12.58
CA LYS A 294 -7.87 -13.80 -12.12
C LYS A 294 -6.78 -14.28 -13.08
N THR A 295 -5.82 -13.41 -13.36
CA THR A 295 -4.58 -13.75 -14.05
C THR A 295 -3.38 -13.51 -13.13
N LYS A 296 -2.16 -13.65 -13.65
CA LYS A 296 -0.94 -13.33 -12.89
C LYS A 296 -0.83 -11.84 -12.52
N LEU A 297 -1.41 -10.95 -13.32
CA LEU A 297 -1.20 -9.50 -13.21
C LEU A 297 -2.52 -8.71 -13.12
N SER A 298 -3.66 -9.39 -13.05
CA SER A 298 -4.97 -8.74 -13.03
C SER A 298 -6.04 -9.58 -12.37
N PHE A 299 -7.13 -8.90 -11.98
CA PHE A 299 -8.41 -9.52 -11.72
C PHE A 299 -9.54 -8.71 -12.35
N PHE A 300 -10.67 -9.38 -12.54
CA PHE A 300 -11.99 -8.81 -12.81
C PHE A 300 -12.98 -9.54 -11.89
N THR A 301 -13.90 -8.80 -11.29
CA THR A 301 -14.96 -9.36 -10.44
C THR A 301 -16.18 -8.46 -10.46
N GLU A 302 -17.35 -9.08 -10.35
CA GLU A 302 -18.62 -8.38 -10.18
C GLU A 302 -18.99 -8.38 -8.71
N PHE A 303 -19.57 -7.29 -8.22
CA PHE A 303 -20.06 -7.20 -6.87
C PHE A 303 -21.54 -6.83 -6.85
N ALA A 304 -22.24 -7.32 -5.84
CA ALA A 304 -23.61 -6.95 -5.52
C ALA A 304 -23.72 -6.59 -4.03
N LEU A 305 -24.51 -5.58 -3.72
CA LEU A 305 -24.86 -5.20 -2.36
C LEU A 305 -25.78 -6.27 -1.76
N LEU A 306 -25.50 -6.69 -0.53
CA LEU A 306 -26.35 -7.58 0.24
C LEU A 306 -27.32 -6.77 1.10
N ASN A 307 -28.49 -7.34 1.39
CA ASN A 307 -29.40 -6.77 2.36
C ASN A 307 -28.73 -6.75 3.73
N SER A 308 -28.54 -5.57 4.31
CA SER A 308 -28.31 -5.47 5.74
C SER A 308 -29.58 -5.96 6.44
N GLN A 309 -29.52 -7.13 7.06
CA GLN A 309 -30.48 -7.46 8.11
C GLN A 309 -30.06 -6.65 9.32
N ASP A 310 -30.74 -5.53 9.56
CA ASP A 310 -30.68 -4.83 10.84
C ASP A 310 -31.20 -5.73 11.97
#